data_AF-A0A3S2C4J4-F1
#
_entry.id   AF-A0A3S2C4J4-F1
#
_cell.length_a   1.000
_cell.length_b   1.000
_cell.length_c   1.000
_cell.angle_alpha   90.00
_cell.angle_beta   90.00
_cell.angle_gamma   90.00
#
_symmetry.space_group_name_H-M   'P 1'
#
loop_
_entity.id
_entity.type
_entity.pdbx_description
1 polymer ?
#
loop_
_entity_poly.entity_id
_entity_poly.type
_entity_poly.pdbx_seq_one_letter_code
_entity_poly.pdbx_strand_id
1 'polypeptide(L)'
;PGGDREMVDILALVLQHDEQAVLSAVEMALQGGVPTKTHVLNLLHRLVDGKSSTPPIIDAPQALTLTNEPKANVERYDALRKNAEVRHAS
;
A
#
# COMPACT_ATOMS: atom_id res chain seq x y z
N PRO A 1 -12.82 -7.76 -18.74
CA PRO A 1 -12.28 -8.89 -19.54
C PRO A 1 -10.90 -9.31 -18.98
N GLY A 2 -10.73 -10.57 -18.56
CA GLY A 2 -9.50 -11.05 -17.91
C GLY A 2 -9.69 -11.97 -16.69
N GLY A 3 -10.94 -12.18 -16.24
CA GLY A 3 -11.22 -13.02 -15.07
C GLY A 3 -10.90 -14.49 -15.26
N ASP A 4 -10.99 -15.01 -16.48
CA ASP A 4 -10.55 -16.35 -16.88
C ASP A 4 -9.04 -16.53 -16.67
N ARG A 5 -8.25 -15.54 -17.09
CA ARG A 5 -6.80 -15.54 -16.87
C ARG A 5 -6.46 -15.43 -15.38
N GLU A 6 -7.15 -14.57 -14.64
CA GLU A 6 -6.96 -14.47 -13.19
C GLU A 6 -7.30 -15.77 -12.48
N MET A 7 -8.38 -16.46 -12.89
CA MET A 7 -8.74 -17.76 -12.36
C MET A 7 -7.65 -18.80 -12.62
N VAL A 8 -7.12 -18.87 -13.85
CA VAL A 8 -6.02 -19.77 -14.19
C VAL A 8 -4.78 -19.46 -13.35
N ASP A 9 -4.44 -18.18 -13.19
CA ASP A 9 -3.30 -17.76 -12.38
C ASP A 9 -3.47 -18.16 -10.90
N ILE A 10 -4.68 -18.10 -10.35
CA ILE A 10 -4.97 -18.56 -8.99
C ILE A 10 -4.88 -20.08 -8.89
N LEU A 11 -5.44 -20.83 -9.84
CA LEU A 11 -5.33 -22.29 -9.86
C LEU A 11 -3.88 -22.76 -9.97
N ALA A 12 -3.05 -22.05 -10.71
CA ALA A 12 -1.63 -22.37 -10.86
C ALA A 12 -0.83 -22.24 -9.55
N LEU A 13 -1.33 -21.50 -8.55
CA LEU A 13 -0.66 -21.36 -7.24
C LEU A 13 -0.55 -22.70 -6.49
N VAL A 14 -1.47 -23.64 -6.73
CA VAL A 14 -1.45 -24.97 -6.11
C VAL A 14 -0.22 -25.80 -6.53
N LEU A 15 0.47 -25.42 -7.62
CA LEU A 15 1.73 -26.03 -8.02
C LEU A 15 2.91 -25.65 -7.12
N GLN A 16 2.78 -24.56 -6.36
CA GLN A 16 3.86 -23.97 -5.55
C GLN A 16 3.52 -23.88 -4.07
N HIS A 17 2.23 -23.91 -3.73
CA HIS A 17 1.71 -23.77 -2.37
C HIS A 17 0.80 -24.94 -2.02
N ASP A 18 0.61 -25.16 -0.72
CA ASP A 18 -0.39 -26.10 -0.23
C ASP A 18 -1.79 -25.71 -0.70
N GLU A 19 -2.54 -26.70 -1.21
CA GLU A 19 -3.86 -26.49 -1.79
C GLU A 19 -4.84 -25.87 -0.77
N GLN A 20 -4.78 -26.29 0.50
CA GLN A 20 -5.68 -25.80 1.54
C GLN A 20 -5.37 -24.34 1.89
N ALA A 21 -4.09 -23.95 1.86
CA ALA A 21 -3.71 -22.55 2.03
C ALA A 21 -4.25 -21.67 0.88
N VAL A 22 -4.20 -22.15 -0.37
CA VAL A 22 -4.75 -21.44 -1.53
C VAL A 22 -6.27 -21.32 -1.43
N LEU A 23 -6.97 -22.42 -1.10
CA LEU A 23 -8.42 -22.41 -0.92
C LEU A 23 -8.84 -21.43 0.19
N SER A 24 -8.18 -21.48 1.35
CA SER A 24 -8.47 -20.58 2.46
C SER A 24 -8.26 -19.10 2.09
N ALA A 25 -7.21 -18.79 1.31
CA ALA A 25 -6.99 -17.43 0.78
C ALA A 25 -8.12 -16.96 -0.14
N VAL A 26 -8.64 -17.83 -1.00
CA VAL A 26 -9.77 -17.52 -1.90
C VAL A 26 -11.06 -17.31 -1.12
N GLU A 27 -11.35 -18.17 -0.14
CA GLU A 27 -12.54 -18.04 0.71
C GLU A 27 -12.53 -16.73 1.50
N MET A 28 -11.40 -16.36 2.09
CA MET A 28 -11.25 -15.08 2.79
C MET A 28 -11.46 -13.88 1.85
N ALA A 29 -10.95 -13.94 0.61
CA ALA A 29 -11.14 -12.87 -0.36
C ALA A 29 -12.61 -12.71 -0.79
N LEU A 30 -13.33 -13.84 -0.93
CA LEU A 30 -14.76 -13.86 -1.22
C LEU A 30 -15.58 -13.31 -0.03
N GLN A 31 -15.27 -13.71 1.20
CA GLN A 31 -15.92 -13.21 2.41
C GLN A 31 -15.71 -11.69 2.58
N GLY A 32 -14.54 -11.18 2.21
CA GLY A 32 -14.24 -9.74 2.20
C GLY A 32 -14.91 -8.96 1.06
N GLY A 33 -15.61 -9.63 0.13
CA GLY A 33 -16.30 -9.00 -1.00
C GLY A 33 -15.38 -8.45 -2.08
N VAL A 34 -14.07 -8.73 -2.01
CA VAL A 34 -13.05 -8.24 -2.97
C VAL A 34 -12.23 -9.41 -3.51
N PRO A 35 -12.82 -10.29 -4.34
CA PRO A 35 -12.16 -11.49 -4.85
C PRO A 35 -11.22 -11.18 -6.04
N THR A 36 -10.26 -10.29 -5.81
CA THR A 36 -9.25 -9.93 -6.81
C THR A 36 -8.02 -10.82 -6.65
N LYS A 37 -7.32 -11.12 -7.75
CA LYS A 37 -6.05 -11.89 -7.73
C LYS A 37 -5.06 -11.34 -6.71
N THR A 38 -4.87 -10.02 -6.68
CA THR A 38 -3.96 -9.36 -5.74
C THR A 38 -4.36 -9.58 -4.28
N HIS A 39 -5.66 -9.57 -3.99
CA HIS A 39 -6.13 -9.79 -2.62
C HIS A 39 -5.90 -11.24 -2.16
N VAL A 40 -6.18 -12.21 -3.04
CA VAL A 40 -5.90 -13.63 -2.77
C VAL A 40 -4.40 -13.86 -2.52
N LEU A 41 -3.52 -13.31 -3.36
CA LEU A 41 -2.06 -13.44 -3.17
C LEU A 41 -1.58 -12.87 -1.83
N ASN A 42 -2.12 -11.72 -1.41
CA ASN A 42 -1.78 -11.13 -0.11
C ASN A 42 -2.22 -12.00 1.06
N LEU A 43 -3.42 -12.58 0.99
CA LEU A 43 -3.94 -13.47 2.02
C LEU A 43 -3.12 -14.77 2.09
N LEU A 44 -2.78 -15.34 0.93
CA LEU A 44 -1.93 -16.53 0.85
C LEU A 44 -0.56 -16.30 1.47
N HIS A 45 0.11 -15.18 1.15
CA HIS A 45 1.39 -14.84 1.79
C HIS A 45 1.25 -14.72 3.31
N ARG A 46 0.16 -14.11 3.82
CA ARG A 46 -0.07 -13.99 5.27
C ARG A 46 -0.31 -15.34 5.96
N LEU A 47 -1.00 -16.27 5.29
CA LEU A 47 -1.22 -17.62 5.79
C LEU A 47 0.09 -18.42 5.85
N VAL A 48 0.91 -18.34 4.80
CA VAL A 48 2.12 -19.14 4.65
C VAL A 48 3.29 -18.60 5.48
N ASP A 49 3.45 -17.27 5.56
CA ASP A 49 4.57 -16.66 6.28
C ASP A 49 4.43 -16.79 7.81
N GLY A 50 3.25 -17.14 8.34
CA GLY A 50 2.99 -17.34 9.77
C GLY A 50 3.18 -16.09 10.65
N LYS A 51 3.55 -14.96 10.05
CA LYS A 51 3.72 -13.68 10.74
C LYS A 51 2.34 -13.13 11.00
N SER A 52 1.98 -13.09 12.28
CA SER A 52 0.81 -12.38 12.78
C SER A 52 0.69 -11.04 12.07
N SER A 53 -0.33 -10.93 11.22
CA SER A 53 -0.57 -9.73 10.42
C SER A 53 -1.06 -8.54 11.22
N THR A 54 -1.13 -8.67 12.55
CA THR A 54 -1.37 -7.54 13.42
C THR A 54 -0.07 -6.74 13.45
N PRO A 55 0.01 -5.59 12.75
CA PRO A 55 1.11 -4.68 13.02
C PRO A 55 1.11 -4.39 14.53
N PRO A 56 2.30 -4.23 15.14
CA PRO A 56 2.36 -3.83 16.53
C PRO A 56 1.53 -2.56 16.71
N ILE A 57 0.75 -2.51 17.80
CA ILE A 57 0.03 -1.30 18.16
C ILE A 57 1.09 -0.22 18.39
N ILE A 58 1.06 0.81 17.56
CA ILE A 58 1.91 1.98 17.73
C ILE A 58 1.18 2.89 18.70
N ASP A 59 1.72 3.04 19.91
CA ASP A 59 1.31 4.11 20.81
C ASP A 59 1.76 5.44 20.21
N ALA A 60 0.87 6.06 19.44
CA ALA A 60 1.14 7.38 18.89
C ALA A 60 1.33 8.36 20.07
N PRO A 61 2.39 9.20 20.06
CA PRO A 61 2.51 10.25 21.05
C PRO A 61 1.22 11.09 21.01
N GLN A 62 0.73 11.50 22.18
CA GLN A 62 -0.34 12.49 22.26
C GLN A 62 -0.01 13.65 21.34
N ALA A 63 -1.02 14.15 20.61
CA ALA A 63 -0.91 15.10 19.51
C ALA A 63 0.31 16.03 19.64
N LEU A 64 1.23 15.95 18.68
CA LEU A 64 2.42 16.79 18.66
C LEU A 64 1.99 18.27 18.59
N THR A 65 2.30 19.04 19.63
CA THR A 65 2.13 20.49 19.60
C THR A 65 3.14 21.07 18.63
N LEU A 66 2.68 21.74 17.57
CA LEU A 66 3.55 22.40 16.61
C LEU A 66 4.23 23.60 17.29
N THR A 67 5.56 23.55 17.45
CA THR A 67 6.34 24.72 17.91
C THR A 67 6.29 25.87 16.88
N ASN A 68 6.10 25.54 15.61
CA ASN A 68 5.93 26.50 14.53
C ASN A 68 4.78 26.05 13.64
N GLU A 69 3.70 26.80 13.64
CA GLU A 69 2.57 26.53 12.75
C GLU A 69 2.97 26.77 11.29
N PRO A 70 2.53 25.90 10.36
CA PRO A 70 2.76 26.11 8.94
C PRO A 70 2.07 27.40 8.50
N LYS A 71 2.86 28.39 8.07
CA LYS A 71 2.35 29.61 7.46
C LYS A 71 2.23 29.40 5.96
N ALA A 72 1.06 29.70 5.39
CA ALA A 72 0.86 29.76 3.95
C ALA A 72 1.51 31.04 3.38
N ASN A 73 2.84 31.13 3.46
CA ASN A 73 3.61 32.29 3.02
C ASN A 73 4.13 32.08 1.59
N VAL A 74 3.34 32.52 0.60
CA VAL A 74 3.72 32.54 -0.82
C VAL A 74 4.86 33.52 -1.12
N GLU A 75 5.00 34.60 -0.34
CA GLU A 75 6.05 35.62 -0.52
C GLU A 75 7.46 35.04 -0.32
N ARG A 76 7.60 34.03 0.56
CA ARG A 76 8.87 33.30 0.73
C ARG A 76 9.32 32.65 -0.57
N TYR A 77 8.37 32.07 -1.32
CA TYR A 77 8.67 31.46 -2.61
C TYR A 77 9.07 32.51 -3.65
N ASP A 78 8.35 33.63 -3.71
CA ASP A 78 8.67 34.73 -4.63
C ASP A 78 10.04 35.34 -4.38
N ALA A 79 10.45 35.49 -3.12
CA ALA A 79 11.78 35.98 -2.75
C ALA A 79 12.89 35.01 -3.18
N LEU A 80 12.70 33.70 -2.96
CA LEU A 80 13.65 32.68 -3.40
C LEU A 80 13.74 32.63 -4.93
N ARG A 81 12.60 32.74 -5.62
CA ARG A 81 12.53 32.76 -7.08
C ARG A 81 13.28 33.97 -7.65
N LYS A 82 13.06 35.17 -7.11
CA LYS A 82 13.76 36.39 -7.55
C LYS A 82 15.28 36.30 -7.37
N ASN A 83 15.75 35.64 -6.31
CA ASN A 83 17.18 35.44 -6.09
C ASN A 83 17.78 34.35 -7.00
N ALA A 84 16.99 33.38 -7.44
CA ALA A 84 17.41 32.31 -8.35
C ALA A 84 17.34 32.69 -9.83
N GLU A 85 16.63 33.77 -10.18
CA GLU A 85 16.59 34.35 -11.53
C GLU A 85 17.92 35.06 -11.87
N VAL A 86 19.01 34.29 -11.94
CA VAL A 86 20.25 34.72 -12.62
C VAL A 86 19.89 34.87 -14.10
N ARG A 87 19.99 36.10 -14.61
CA ARG A 87 19.66 36.43 -16.00
C ARG A 87 20.60 35.70 -16.96
N HIS A 88 20.20 34.51 -17.42
CA HIS A 88 20.84 33.77 -18.50
C HIS A 88 20.26 34.18 -19.86
N ALA A 89 20.29 35.47 -20.18
CA ALA A 89 19.94 35.97 -21.50
C ALA A 89 21.11 36.80 -22.03
N SER A 90 21.95 36.14 -22.83
CA SER A 90 22.91 36.75 -23.77
C SER A 90 22.37 36.58 -25.17
#